data_AF-A0A170PFY2-F1
#
_entry.id   AF-A0A170PFY2-F1
#
_cell.length_a   1.000
_cell.length_b   1.000
_cell.length_c   1.000
_cell.angle_alpha   90.00
_cell.angle_beta   90.00
_cell.angle_gamma   90.00
#
_symmetry.space_group_name_H-M   'P 1'
#
loop_
_entity.id
_entity.type
_entity.pdbx_description
1 polymer ?
#
loop_
_entity_poly.entity_id
_entity_poly.type
_entity_poly.pdbx_seq_one_letter_code
_entity_poly.pdbx_strand_id
1 'polypeptide(L)'
;MNELQLSPTTPQANLRAELEAAQRELVEAEAELAREQAAVNAFRMHARLMLDDLADAIAALLAEKQSLLTRLALLRQDAEAAAADDDPLSPADDDRPPTTGDRTAADDDALDLAPTPTPGDKAAEKRLYRELARRFHPDLAEGAAELAYRTSVMAAVNAAYSAGDSHALYDLAGELEPGELRELAGLPTRELRQLRERLLQCRRRRRKVARQLEVLRQDKTARLWRKARALDDPGQDWWSAVRRDLEVARARLEAEVTGLRNQVELIDTTY
;
A
#
# COMPACT_ATOMS: atom_id res chain seq x y z
N MET A 1 19.59 -60.89 2.74
CA MET A 1 18.46 -60.09 3.24
C MET A 1 19.01 -59.25 4.39
N ASN A 2 19.65 -58.12 4.11
CA ASN A 2 19.06 -56.78 3.96
C ASN A 2 18.01 -56.46 5.02
N GLU A 3 18.44 -55.78 6.09
CA GLU A 3 17.77 -54.62 6.71
C GLU A 3 18.66 -54.09 7.85
N LEU A 4 19.73 -53.39 7.48
CA LEU A 4 20.41 -52.46 8.39
C LEU A 4 19.49 -51.25 8.54
N GLN A 5 18.56 -51.32 9.50
CA GLN A 5 17.86 -50.15 10.00
C GLN A 5 18.91 -49.22 10.62
N LEU A 6 19.39 -48.27 9.81
CA LEU A 6 20.20 -47.16 10.26
C LEU A 6 19.36 -46.33 11.24
N SER A 7 19.62 -46.50 12.54
CA SER A 7 19.16 -45.58 13.57
C SER A 7 19.47 -44.15 13.14
N PRO A 8 18.55 -43.19 13.28
CA PRO A 8 18.81 -41.81 12.87
C PRO A 8 20.06 -41.32 13.62
N THR A 9 21.07 -40.91 12.86
CA THR A 9 22.25 -40.24 13.43
C THR A 9 21.78 -39.01 14.22
N THR A 10 22.38 -38.72 15.37
CA THR A 10 22.00 -37.60 16.26
C THR A 10 21.76 -36.28 15.51
N PRO A 11 22.53 -35.89 14.47
CA PRO A 11 22.27 -34.68 13.68
C PRO A 11 20.94 -34.73 12.90
N GLN A 12 20.56 -35.90 12.37
CA GLN A 12 19.31 -36.08 11.64
C GLN A 12 18.09 -36.02 12.57
N ALA A 13 18.19 -36.60 13.77
CA ALA A 13 17.15 -36.52 14.79
C ALA A 13 16.92 -35.06 15.23
N ASN A 14 18.00 -34.31 15.47
CA ASN A 14 17.92 -32.89 15.84
C ASN A 14 17.26 -32.04 14.75
N LEU A 15 17.65 -32.20 13.49
CA LEU A 15 17.05 -31.47 12.37
C LEU A 15 15.57 -31.79 12.16
N ARG A 16 15.14 -33.02 12.41
CA ARG A 16 13.72 -33.40 12.38
C ARG A 16 12.94 -32.70 13.49
N ALA A 17 13.46 -32.70 14.72
CA ALA A 17 12.84 -32.00 15.84
C ALA A 17 12.75 -30.49 15.60
N GLU A 18 13.81 -29.87 15.05
CA GLU A 18 13.78 -28.45 14.64
C GLU A 18 12.73 -28.18 13.56
N LEU A 19 12.61 -29.07 12.56
CA LEU A 19 11.60 -28.94 11.51
C LEU A 19 10.19 -29.03 12.06
N GLU A 20 9.92 -29.99 12.95
CA GLU A 20 8.61 -30.15 13.61
C GLU A 20 8.26 -28.93 14.49
N ALA A 21 9.24 -28.38 15.21
CA ALA A 21 9.05 -27.14 15.96
C ALA A 21 8.71 -25.97 15.02
N ALA A 22 9.50 -25.76 13.96
CA ALA A 22 9.28 -24.70 12.99
C ALA A 22 7.95 -24.84 12.25
N GLN A 23 7.49 -26.06 11.98
CA GLN A 23 6.19 -26.33 11.37
C GLN A 23 5.04 -25.97 12.32
N ARG A 24 5.14 -26.31 13.61
CA ARG A 24 4.12 -25.93 14.61
C ARG A 24 4.01 -24.41 14.75
N GLU A 25 5.13 -23.73 14.89
CA GLU A 25 5.17 -22.26 14.95
C GLU A 25 4.61 -21.62 13.68
N LEU A 26 4.87 -22.21 12.50
CA LEU A 26 4.29 -21.73 11.25
C LEU A 26 2.76 -21.88 11.23
N VAL A 27 2.23 -23.03 11.65
CA VAL A 27 0.78 -23.25 11.74
C VAL A 27 0.13 -22.27 12.70
N GLU A 28 0.75 -22.00 13.85
CA GLU A 28 0.25 -21.02 14.82
C GLU A 28 0.23 -19.60 14.23
N ALA A 29 1.31 -19.19 13.57
CA ALA A 29 1.40 -17.90 12.90
C ALA A 29 0.39 -17.75 11.77
N GLU A 30 0.20 -18.79 10.95
CA GLU A 30 -0.80 -18.78 9.87
C GLU A 30 -2.23 -18.72 10.42
N ALA A 31 -2.51 -19.42 11.52
CA ALA A 31 -3.79 -19.35 12.20
C ALA A 31 -4.06 -17.96 12.80
N GLU A 32 -3.06 -17.29 13.36
CA GLU A 32 -3.17 -15.91 13.84
C GLU A 32 -3.51 -14.94 12.69
N LEU A 33 -2.74 -15.01 11.59
CA LEU A 33 -3.01 -14.20 10.40
C LEU A 33 -4.41 -14.44 9.85
N ALA A 34 -4.85 -15.70 9.75
CA ALA A 34 -6.18 -16.04 9.26
C ALA A 34 -7.29 -15.47 10.16
N ARG A 35 -7.12 -15.56 11.48
CA ARG A 35 -8.09 -15.00 12.45
C ARG A 35 -8.19 -13.48 12.34
N GLU A 36 -7.07 -12.77 12.31
CA GLU A 36 -7.11 -11.31 12.14
C GLU A 36 -7.68 -10.90 10.78
N GLN A 37 -7.31 -11.59 9.70
CA GLN A 37 -7.83 -11.29 8.37
C GLN A 37 -9.34 -11.51 8.30
N ALA A 38 -9.86 -12.58 8.89
CA ALA A 38 -11.28 -12.84 8.99
C ALA A 38 -12.01 -11.75 9.78
N ALA A 39 -11.45 -11.32 10.92
CA ALA A 39 -12.04 -10.27 11.74
C ALA A 39 -12.09 -8.91 11.00
N VAL A 40 -10.99 -8.52 10.35
CA VAL A 40 -10.93 -7.27 9.56
C VAL A 40 -11.88 -7.34 8.36
N ASN A 41 -11.99 -8.49 7.69
CA ASN A 41 -12.92 -8.65 6.57
C ASN A 41 -14.38 -8.63 7.02
N ALA A 42 -14.72 -9.27 8.15
CA ALA A 42 -16.05 -9.19 8.73
C ALA A 42 -16.42 -7.74 9.09
N PHE A 43 -15.48 -7.00 9.67
CA PHE A 43 -15.66 -5.57 9.95
C PHE A 43 -15.87 -4.74 8.68
N ARG A 44 -15.09 -5.00 7.61
CA ARG A 44 -15.29 -4.34 6.30
C ARG A 44 -16.67 -4.61 5.72
N MET A 45 -17.11 -5.87 5.77
CA MET A 45 -18.44 -6.27 5.28
C MET A 45 -19.54 -5.59 6.10
N HIS A 46 -19.40 -5.57 7.42
CA HIS A 46 -20.36 -4.90 8.28
C HIS A 46 -20.39 -3.38 8.05
N ALA A 47 -19.22 -2.73 7.88
CA ALA A 47 -19.12 -1.33 7.52
C ALA A 47 -19.88 -1.02 6.23
N ARG A 48 -19.68 -1.84 5.19
CA ARG A 48 -20.40 -1.72 3.92
C ARG A 48 -21.91 -1.78 4.13
N LEU A 49 -22.39 -2.85 4.77
CA LEU A 49 -23.82 -3.05 5.00
C LEU A 49 -24.47 -1.91 5.79
N MET A 50 -23.73 -1.33 6.75
CA MET A 50 -24.27 -0.29 7.63
C MET A 50 -24.16 1.13 7.08
N LEU A 51 -23.19 1.40 6.20
CA LEU A 51 -22.79 2.76 5.83
C LEU A 51 -22.74 3.02 4.31
N ASP A 52 -22.90 2.02 3.45
CA ASP A 52 -22.78 2.21 1.98
C ASP A 52 -23.81 3.22 1.45
N ASP A 53 -25.05 3.19 1.96
CA ASP A 53 -26.11 4.14 1.62
C ASP A 53 -25.71 5.59 1.91
N LEU A 54 -25.13 5.82 3.09
CA LEU A 54 -24.66 7.14 3.51
C LEU A 54 -23.39 7.55 2.77
N ALA A 55 -22.48 6.62 2.53
CA ALA A 55 -21.25 6.87 1.79
C ALA A 55 -21.54 7.29 0.35
N ASP A 56 -22.45 6.58 -0.33
CA ASP A 56 -22.88 6.90 -1.69
C ASP A 56 -23.59 8.24 -1.75
N ALA A 57 -24.48 8.54 -0.80
CA ALA A 57 -25.15 9.84 -0.72
C ALA A 57 -24.16 11.00 -0.54
N ILE A 58 -23.18 10.85 0.37
CA ILE A 58 -22.13 11.86 0.58
C ILE A 58 -21.26 12.00 -0.68
N ALA A 59 -20.89 10.91 -1.33
CA ALA A 59 -20.10 10.93 -2.55
C ALA A 59 -20.82 11.67 -3.69
N ALA A 60 -22.13 11.43 -3.86
CA ALA A 60 -22.96 12.13 -4.83
C ALA A 60 -23.00 13.65 -4.56
N LEU A 61 -23.19 14.05 -3.30
CA LEU A 61 -23.20 15.46 -2.90
C LEU A 61 -21.84 16.14 -3.09
N LEU A 62 -20.72 15.43 -2.85
CA LEU A 62 -19.39 15.98 -3.11
C LEU A 62 -19.15 16.20 -4.61
N ALA A 63 -19.57 15.26 -5.45
CA ALA A 63 -19.47 15.38 -6.90
C ALA A 63 -20.31 16.57 -7.40
N GLU A 64 -21.51 16.72 -6.85
CA GLU A 64 -22.38 17.85 -7.18
C GLU A 64 -21.80 19.19 -6.72
N LYS A 65 -21.32 19.27 -5.47
CA LYS A 65 -20.64 20.47 -4.96
C LYS A 65 -19.52 20.89 -5.90
N GLN A 66 -18.71 19.93 -6.35
CA GLN A 66 -17.60 20.20 -7.27
C GLN A 66 -18.11 20.73 -8.62
N SER A 67 -19.19 20.16 -9.17
CA SER A 67 -19.81 20.65 -10.40
C SER A 67 -20.31 22.09 -10.28
N LEU A 68 -20.98 22.42 -9.17
CA LEU A 68 -21.48 23.78 -8.91
C LEU A 68 -20.35 24.79 -8.74
N LEU A 69 -19.28 24.43 -8.03
CA LEU A 69 -18.10 25.29 -7.90
C LEU A 69 -17.46 25.57 -9.26
N THR A 70 -17.34 24.54 -10.11
CA THR A 70 -16.83 24.72 -11.47
C THR A 70 -17.75 25.64 -12.30
N ARG A 71 -19.08 25.48 -12.20
CA ARG A 71 -20.03 26.36 -12.89
C ARG A 71 -19.95 27.81 -12.41
N LEU A 72 -19.87 28.05 -11.10
CA LEU A 72 -19.68 29.40 -10.56
C LEU A 72 -18.38 30.04 -11.02
N ALA A 73 -17.30 29.26 -11.16
CA ALA A 73 -16.03 29.78 -11.67
C ALA A 73 -16.15 30.21 -13.13
N LEU A 74 -16.84 29.42 -13.97
CA LEU A 74 -17.10 29.77 -15.37
C LEU A 74 -17.97 31.02 -15.49
N LEU A 75 -19.07 31.10 -14.76
CA LEU A 75 -19.95 32.29 -14.77
C LEU A 75 -19.24 33.56 -14.35
N ARG A 76 -18.32 33.47 -13.37
CA ARG A 76 -17.49 34.61 -12.96
C ARG A 76 -16.53 35.03 -14.07
N GLN A 77 -15.90 34.07 -14.73
CA GLN A 77 -15.02 34.33 -15.86
C GLN A 77 -15.77 34.99 -17.03
N ASP A 78 -16.99 34.53 -17.34
CA ASP A 78 -17.83 35.11 -18.38
C ASP A 78 -18.27 36.54 -18.02
N ALA A 79 -18.63 36.79 -16.76
CA ALA A 79 -18.97 38.12 -16.27
C ALA A 79 -17.76 39.09 -16.31
N GLU A 80 -16.56 38.62 -15.96
CA GLU A 80 -15.32 39.38 -16.07
C GLU A 80 -14.96 39.70 -17.53
N ALA A 81 -15.16 38.75 -18.46
CA ALA A 81 -14.96 38.96 -19.88
C ALA A 81 -15.97 39.96 -20.46
N ALA A 82 -17.25 39.85 -20.10
CA ALA A 82 -18.27 40.80 -20.51
C ALA A 82 -18.02 42.22 -19.97
N ALA A 83 -17.52 42.34 -18.74
CA ALA A 83 -17.12 43.64 -18.16
C ALA A 83 -15.87 44.23 -18.82
N ALA A 84 -14.99 43.40 -19.38
CA ALA A 84 -13.81 43.85 -20.14
C ALA A 84 -14.18 44.28 -21.58
N ASP A 85 -15.20 43.68 -22.18
CA ASP A 85 -15.73 44.07 -23.51
C ASP A 85 -16.56 45.37 -23.46
N ASP A 86 -17.12 45.73 -22.30
CA ASP A 86 -17.97 46.94 -22.11
C ASP A 86 -17.18 48.18 -21.64
N ASP A 87 -15.84 48.14 -21.64
CA ASP A 87 -14.97 49.32 -21.45
C ASP A 87 -14.60 49.94 -22.81
N PRO A 88 -15.14 51.12 -23.20
CA PRO A 88 -14.82 51.77 -24.47
C PRO A 88 -13.44 52.43 -24.48
N LEU A 89 -12.63 52.27 -23.42
CA LEU A 89 -11.35 52.96 -23.22
C LEU A 89 -10.22 52.04 -22.72
N SER A 90 -10.12 50.81 -23.22
CA SER A 90 -8.82 50.11 -23.19
C SER A 90 -7.99 50.55 -24.41
N PRO A 91 -6.88 51.29 -24.24
CA PRO A 91 -5.92 51.46 -25.32
C PRO A 91 -5.38 50.07 -25.69
N ALA A 92 -5.36 49.79 -26.99
CA ALA A 92 -4.61 48.67 -27.52
C ALA A 92 -3.11 48.92 -27.27
N ASP A 93 -2.59 48.44 -26.15
CA ASP A 93 -1.15 48.31 -25.94
C ASP A 93 -0.67 47.02 -26.62
N ASP A 94 -0.50 47.17 -27.93
CA ASP A 94 0.31 46.32 -28.78
C ASP A 94 1.78 46.59 -28.46
N ASP A 95 2.34 45.92 -27.45
CA ASP A 95 3.80 45.80 -27.31
C ASP A 95 4.20 44.64 -26.38
N ARG A 96 4.50 43.48 -26.97
CA ARG A 96 5.28 42.45 -26.29
C ARG A 96 6.46 42.01 -27.16
N PRO A 97 7.72 42.33 -26.79
CA PRO A 97 8.89 41.88 -27.52
C PRO A 97 9.18 40.39 -27.25
N PRO A 98 9.78 39.67 -28.22
CA PRO A 98 10.19 38.29 -28.03
C PRO A 98 11.48 38.25 -27.21
N THR A 99 11.44 37.74 -25.98
CA THR A 99 12.65 37.39 -25.24
C THR A 99 13.07 35.96 -25.61
N THR A 100 14.08 35.90 -26.47
CA THR A 100 15.04 34.81 -26.55
C THR A 100 15.74 34.64 -25.21
N GLY A 101 15.64 33.44 -24.65
CA GLY A 101 16.33 33.03 -23.43
C GLY A 101 16.92 31.64 -23.63
N ASP A 102 18.07 31.60 -24.30
CA ASP A 102 18.98 30.47 -24.34
C ASP A 102 19.37 30.05 -22.92
N ARG A 103 19.25 28.75 -22.61
CA ARG A 103 20.00 28.09 -21.54
C ARG A 103 20.44 26.70 -21.99
N THR A 104 21.63 26.71 -22.56
CA THR A 104 22.72 25.76 -22.35
C THR A 104 22.61 24.82 -21.14
N ALA A 105 22.83 23.55 -21.45
CA ALA A 105 23.80 22.63 -20.87
C ALA A 105 23.70 22.13 -19.40
N ALA A 106 24.12 20.87 -19.32
CA ALA A 106 24.79 20.18 -18.22
C ALA A 106 23.90 19.30 -17.33
N ASP A 107 23.94 18.01 -17.69
CA ASP A 107 24.24 16.92 -16.77
C ASP A 107 25.03 17.40 -15.54
N ASP A 108 24.55 17.06 -14.35
CA ASP A 108 25.43 16.87 -13.20
C ASP A 108 24.89 15.74 -12.32
N ASP A 109 25.41 14.56 -12.68
CA ASP A 109 25.42 13.33 -11.93
C ASP A 109 26.51 13.46 -10.86
N ALA A 110 26.16 13.81 -9.63
CA ALA A 110 27.10 13.78 -8.50
C ALA A 110 26.40 13.76 -7.13
N LEU A 111 26.20 12.57 -6.58
CA LEU A 111 26.28 12.38 -5.12
C LEU A 111 27.27 11.25 -4.84
N ASP A 112 28.51 11.67 -4.67
CA ASP A 112 29.55 10.88 -4.03
C ASP A 112 29.63 11.31 -2.55
N LEU A 113 29.72 10.34 -1.64
CA LEU A 113 30.37 10.44 -0.32
C LEU A 113 30.38 9.05 0.38
N ALA A 114 31.62 8.57 0.59
CA ALA A 114 32.14 7.30 1.12
C ALA A 114 31.74 6.95 2.59
N PRO A 115 32.21 5.86 3.24
CA PRO A 115 33.02 4.70 2.82
C PRO A 115 32.35 3.32 3.03
N THR A 116 32.94 2.29 2.43
CA THR A 116 32.45 0.91 2.36
C THR A 116 32.53 0.12 3.68
N PRO A 117 31.51 -0.71 3.95
CA PRO A 117 31.66 -2.06 4.46
C PRO A 117 31.38 -3.08 3.33
N THR A 118 32.32 -4.02 3.13
CA THR A 118 32.31 -5.22 2.26
C THR A 118 31.44 -5.22 0.98
N PRO A 119 32.05 -5.19 -0.25
CA PRO A 119 31.34 -5.01 -1.52
C PRO A 119 30.38 -6.13 -1.99
N GLY A 120 30.45 -7.33 -1.42
CA GLY A 120 29.74 -8.51 -1.95
C GLY A 120 28.23 -8.45 -1.77
N ASP A 121 27.77 -8.06 -0.57
CA ASP A 121 26.36 -8.24 -0.20
C ASP A 121 25.48 -7.07 -0.69
N LYS A 122 25.95 -5.82 -0.59
CA LYS A 122 25.20 -4.65 -1.09
C LYS A 122 25.04 -4.63 -2.61
N ALA A 123 26.01 -5.15 -3.35
CA ALA A 123 25.92 -5.23 -4.82
C ALA A 123 24.89 -6.27 -5.26
N ALA A 124 24.81 -7.41 -4.56
CA ALA A 124 23.80 -8.43 -4.78
C ALA A 124 22.40 -7.93 -4.41
N GLU A 125 22.26 -7.26 -3.26
CA GLU A 125 21.00 -6.63 -2.82
C GLU A 125 20.47 -5.59 -3.81
N LYS A 126 21.33 -4.69 -4.31
CA LYS A 126 20.95 -3.70 -5.32
C LYS A 126 20.50 -4.33 -6.63
N ARG A 127 21.14 -5.43 -7.06
CA ARG A 127 20.74 -6.17 -8.26
C ARG A 127 19.37 -6.83 -8.06
N LEU A 128 19.19 -7.49 -6.93
CA LEU A 128 17.94 -8.15 -6.57
C LEU A 128 16.77 -7.17 -6.47
N TYR A 129 16.99 -6.01 -5.85
CA TYR A 129 16.02 -4.92 -5.82
C TYR A 129 15.61 -4.48 -7.23
N ARG A 130 16.57 -4.23 -8.13
CA ARG A 130 16.29 -3.81 -9.51
C ARG A 130 15.52 -4.88 -10.29
N GLU A 131 15.85 -6.15 -10.08
CA GLU A 131 15.15 -7.27 -10.71
C GLU A 131 13.71 -7.39 -10.22
N LEU A 132 13.50 -7.32 -8.91
CA LEU A 132 12.17 -7.32 -8.29
C LEU A 132 11.33 -6.13 -8.73
N ALA A 133 11.93 -4.93 -8.76
CA ALA A 133 11.28 -3.71 -9.23
C ALA A 133 10.87 -3.83 -10.69
N ARG A 134 11.72 -4.41 -11.55
CA ARG A 134 11.39 -4.64 -12.97
C ARG A 134 10.27 -5.68 -13.13
N ARG A 135 10.21 -6.68 -12.27
CA ARG A 135 9.22 -7.77 -12.33
C ARG A 135 7.85 -7.37 -11.77
N PHE A 136 7.82 -6.57 -10.71
CA PHE A 136 6.59 -6.22 -9.98
C PHE A 136 6.23 -4.73 -10.09
N HIS A 137 6.74 -4.02 -11.11
CA HIS A 137 6.40 -2.62 -11.32
C HIS A 137 4.88 -2.46 -11.55
N PRO A 138 4.22 -1.47 -10.90
CA PRO A 138 2.78 -1.23 -11.08
C PRO A 138 2.41 -0.85 -12.51
N ASP A 139 3.29 -0.18 -13.26
CA ASP A 139 3.05 0.25 -14.65
C ASP A 139 2.84 -0.91 -15.63
N LEU A 140 3.26 -2.11 -15.27
CA LEU A 140 3.11 -3.30 -16.09
C LEU A 140 1.77 -4.04 -15.82
N ALA A 141 0.86 -3.46 -15.03
CA ALA A 141 -0.44 -4.06 -14.70
C ALA A 141 -1.48 -3.85 -15.81
N GLU A 142 -2.25 -4.90 -16.13
CA GLU A 142 -3.28 -4.85 -17.19
C GLU A 142 -4.69 -4.56 -16.64
N GLY A 143 -4.88 -4.57 -15.31
CA GLY A 143 -6.17 -4.31 -14.67
C GLY A 143 -6.09 -3.92 -13.20
N ALA A 144 -7.21 -3.46 -12.63
CA ALA A 144 -7.26 -2.89 -11.28
C ALA A 144 -6.82 -3.86 -10.16
N ALA A 145 -7.17 -5.14 -10.27
CA ALA A 145 -6.77 -6.16 -9.30
C ALA A 145 -5.25 -6.45 -9.35
N GLU A 146 -4.69 -6.48 -10.56
CA GLU A 146 -3.27 -6.69 -10.77
C GLU A 146 -2.45 -5.46 -10.35
N LEU A 147 -2.97 -4.26 -10.62
CA LEU A 147 -2.37 -3.00 -10.17
C LEU A 147 -2.29 -2.98 -8.63
N ALA A 148 -3.36 -3.33 -7.93
CA ALA A 148 -3.37 -3.41 -6.48
C ALA A 148 -2.35 -4.44 -5.96
N TYR A 149 -2.29 -5.61 -6.59
CA TYR A 149 -1.31 -6.65 -6.24
C TYR A 149 0.13 -6.17 -6.44
N ARG A 150 0.48 -5.67 -7.64
CA ARG A 150 1.83 -5.20 -7.96
C ARG A 150 2.25 -4.00 -7.13
N THR A 151 1.33 -3.06 -6.88
CA THR A 151 1.55 -1.94 -5.95
C THR A 151 1.89 -2.44 -4.54
N SER A 152 1.16 -3.43 -4.03
CA SER A 152 1.43 -4.00 -2.71
C SER A 152 2.79 -4.71 -2.64
N VAL A 153 3.17 -5.45 -3.69
CA VAL A 153 4.46 -6.15 -3.77
C VAL A 153 5.60 -5.15 -3.92
N MET A 154 5.46 -4.13 -4.78
CA MET A 154 6.46 -3.09 -4.95
C MET A 154 6.66 -2.26 -3.68
N ALA A 155 5.59 -1.96 -2.94
CA ALA A 155 5.69 -1.33 -1.63
C ALA A 155 6.49 -2.19 -0.65
N ALA A 156 6.29 -3.51 -0.65
CA ALA A 156 7.07 -4.43 0.19
C ALA A 156 8.55 -4.51 -0.24
N VAL A 157 8.85 -4.50 -1.54
CA VAL A 157 10.22 -4.46 -2.10
C VAL A 157 10.92 -3.16 -1.70
N ASN A 158 10.25 -2.02 -1.84
CA ASN A 158 10.78 -0.72 -1.46
C ASN A 158 11.03 -0.65 0.06
N ALA A 159 10.09 -1.12 0.87
CA ALA A 159 10.25 -1.16 2.32
C ALA A 159 11.45 -2.04 2.74
N ALA A 160 11.59 -3.22 2.14
CA ALA A 160 12.72 -4.12 2.39
C ALA A 160 14.06 -3.47 2.01
N TYR A 161 14.14 -2.85 0.83
CA TYR A 161 15.36 -2.19 0.37
C TYR A 161 15.71 -0.96 1.22
N SER A 162 14.72 -0.12 1.57
CA SER A 162 14.94 1.04 2.45
C SER A 162 15.37 0.65 3.86
N ALA A 163 14.88 -0.47 4.39
CA ALA A 163 15.28 -1.00 5.68
C ALA A 163 16.64 -1.73 5.65
N GLY A 164 17.22 -1.96 4.47
CA GLY A 164 18.40 -2.82 4.31
C GLY A 164 18.12 -4.29 4.66
N ASP A 165 16.87 -4.73 4.59
CA ASP A 165 16.43 -6.09 4.89
C ASP A 165 16.61 -6.98 3.65
N SER A 166 17.84 -7.45 3.45
CA SER A 166 18.20 -8.35 2.36
C SER A 166 17.45 -9.67 2.43
N HIS A 167 17.18 -10.18 3.64
CA HIS A 167 16.36 -11.37 3.86
C HIS A 167 14.95 -11.20 3.27
N ALA A 168 14.31 -10.04 3.47
CA ALA A 168 13.00 -9.76 2.89
C ALA A 168 13.03 -9.67 1.36
N LEU A 169 14.12 -9.15 0.76
CA LEU A 169 14.27 -9.14 -0.71
C LEU A 169 14.40 -10.56 -1.27
N TYR A 170 15.21 -11.42 -0.66
CA TYR A 170 15.33 -12.83 -1.07
C TYR A 170 14.02 -13.61 -0.88
N ASP A 171 13.31 -13.38 0.23
CA ASP A 171 11.98 -13.95 0.47
C ASP A 171 10.95 -13.51 -0.60
N LEU A 172 11.04 -12.27 -1.09
CA LEU A 172 10.18 -11.72 -2.14
C LEU A 172 10.54 -12.29 -3.53
N ALA A 173 11.82 -12.56 -3.78
CA ALA A 173 12.30 -13.21 -5.00
C ALA A 173 12.04 -14.72 -5.03
N GLY A 174 11.90 -15.35 -3.86
CA GLY A 174 11.77 -16.81 -3.73
C GLY A 174 13.11 -17.54 -3.81
N GLU A 175 14.23 -16.82 -3.75
CA GLU A 175 15.58 -17.38 -3.82
C GLU A 175 16.13 -17.68 -2.42
N LEU A 176 17.08 -18.63 -2.36
CA LEU A 176 17.85 -18.90 -1.15
C LEU A 176 18.90 -17.81 -0.96
N GLU A 177 19.06 -17.36 0.27
CA GLU A 177 20.10 -16.39 0.59
C GLU A 177 21.49 -16.98 0.42
N PRO A 178 22.52 -16.17 0.14
CA PRO A 178 23.90 -16.65 0.03
C PRO A 178 24.40 -17.40 1.28
N GLY A 179 23.90 -17.06 2.47
CA GLY A 179 24.18 -17.79 3.71
C GLY A 179 23.49 -19.15 3.76
N GLU A 180 22.20 -19.20 3.43
CA GLU A 180 21.40 -20.43 3.34
C GLU A 180 21.96 -21.41 2.30
N LEU A 181 22.43 -20.91 1.15
CA LEU A 181 23.11 -21.71 0.11
C LEU A 181 24.42 -22.32 0.63
N ARG A 182 25.23 -21.54 1.35
CA ARG A 182 26.48 -22.01 1.96
C ARG A 182 26.22 -23.07 3.03
N GLU A 183 25.19 -22.89 3.86
CA GLU A 183 24.78 -23.90 4.85
C GLU A 183 24.37 -25.21 4.18
N LEU A 184 23.57 -25.16 3.12
CA LEU A 184 23.13 -26.35 2.38
C LEU A 184 24.30 -27.08 1.71
N ALA A 185 25.27 -26.34 1.17
CA ALA A 185 26.47 -26.91 0.54
C ALA A 185 27.38 -27.63 1.56
N GLY A 186 27.40 -27.19 2.83
CA GLY A 186 28.21 -27.79 3.89
C GLY A 186 27.68 -29.11 4.46
N LEU A 187 26.46 -29.53 4.09
CA LEU A 187 25.84 -30.73 4.66
C LEU A 187 26.26 -32.01 3.89
N PRO A 188 26.70 -33.06 4.59
CA PRO A 188 27.35 -34.22 3.95
C PRO A 188 26.38 -35.09 3.16
N THR A 189 25.15 -35.30 3.65
CA THR A 189 24.18 -36.21 3.03
C THR A 189 23.02 -35.48 2.37
N ARG A 190 22.44 -36.09 1.34
CA ARG A 190 21.26 -35.57 0.63
C ARG A 190 20.05 -35.44 1.57
N GLU A 191 19.86 -36.39 2.47
CA GLU A 191 18.75 -36.37 3.43
C GLU A 191 18.84 -35.18 4.40
N LEU A 192 20.04 -34.91 4.94
CA LEU A 192 20.24 -33.75 5.81
C LEU A 192 20.01 -32.44 5.05
N ARG A 193 20.46 -32.35 3.78
CA ARG A 193 20.17 -31.20 2.91
C ARG A 193 18.68 -30.98 2.71
N GLN A 194 17.93 -32.04 2.42
CA GLN A 194 16.47 -31.95 2.23
C GLN A 194 15.73 -31.53 3.52
N LEU A 195 16.13 -32.07 4.68
CA LEU A 195 15.54 -31.66 5.96
C LEU A 195 15.84 -30.19 6.26
N ARG A 196 17.08 -29.76 6.01
CA ARG A 196 17.48 -28.36 6.20
C ARG A 196 16.74 -27.43 5.24
N GLU A 197 16.61 -27.80 3.98
CA GLU A 197 15.88 -27.02 2.98
C GLU A 197 14.41 -26.81 3.37
N ARG A 198 13.73 -27.87 3.85
CA ARG A 198 12.37 -27.77 4.38
C ARG A 198 12.29 -26.85 5.60
N LEU A 199 13.27 -26.93 6.50
CA LEU A 199 13.33 -26.06 7.68
C LEU A 199 13.48 -24.59 7.28
N LEU A 200 14.35 -24.29 6.33
CA LEU A 200 14.53 -22.94 5.78
C LEU A 200 13.25 -22.45 5.10
N GLN A 201 12.58 -23.31 4.33
CA GLN A 201 11.29 -22.97 3.71
C GLN A 201 10.22 -22.63 4.76
N CYS A 202 10.11 -23.42 5.83
CA CYS A 202 9.20 -23.13 6.94
C CYS A 202 9.52 -21.77 7.59
N ARG A 203 10.80 -21.49 7.84
CA ARG A 203 11.24 -20.20 8.43
C ARG A 203 10.93 -19.02 7.52
N ARG A 204 11.22 -19.12 6.21
CA ARG A 204 10.86 -18.10 5.20
C ARG A 204 9.37 -17.83 5.18
N ARG A 205 8.57 -18.90 5.15
CA ARG A 205 7.10 -18.79 5.17
C ARG A 205 6.62 -18.11 6.45
N ARG A 206 7.19 -18.45 7.61
CA ARG A 206 6.85 -17.82 8.90
C ARG A 206 7.19 -16.32 8.90
N ARG A 207 8.36 -15.92 8.38
CA ARG A 207 8.72 -14.50 8.20
C ARG A 207 7.73 -13.77 7.30
N LYS A 208 7.34 -14.38 6.18
CA LYS A 208 6.33 -13.81 5.27
C LYS A 208 4.99 -13.60 5.98
N VAL A 209 4.52 -14.58 6.73
CA VAL A 209 3.26 -14.51 7.50
C VAL A 209 3.33 -13.40 8.55
N ALA A 210 4.45 -13.29 9.29
CA ALA A 210 4.65 -12.22 10.27
C ALA A 210 4.62 -10.82 9.62
N ARG A 211 5.25 -10.65 8.45
CA ARG A 211 5.17 -9.38 7.70
C ARG A 211 3.75 -9.09 7.22
N GLN A 212 3.03 -10.08 6.71
CA GLN A 212 1.64 -9.93 6.31
C GLN A 212 0.76 -9.50 7.48
N LEU A 213 0.99 -10.06 8.67
CA LEU A 213 0.29 -9.68 9.89
C LEU A 213 0.60 -8.23 10.29
N GLU A 214 1.85 -7.80 10.21
CA GLU A 214 2.23 -6.42 10.51
C GLU A 214 1.60 -5.43 9.53
N VAL A 215 1.64 -5.73 8.22
CA VAL A 215 0.97 -4.91 7.19
C VAL A 215 -0.53 -4.86 7.45
N LEU A 216 -1.16 -6.00 7.76
CA LEU A 216 -2.59 -6.05 8.09
C LEU A 216 -2.90 -5.18 9.32
N ARG A 217 -2.06 -5.21 10.35
CA ARG A 217 -2.22 -4.39 11.55
C ARG A 217 -2.05 -2.90 11.24
N GLN A 218 -1.14 -2.52 10.35
CA GLN A 218 -0.95 -1.13 9.97
C GLN A 218 -2.07 -0.59 9.07
N ASP A 219 -2.84 -1.45 8.41
CA ASP A 219 -3.97 -1.04 7.56
C ASP A 219 -4.98 -0.19 8.34
N LYS A 220 -5.50 0.85 7.66
CA LYS A 220 -6.45 1.81 8.23
C LYS A 220 -7.69 1.08 8.75
N THR A 221 -8.18 0.09 8.02
CA THR A 221 -9.37 -0.67 8.43
C THR A 221 -9.13 -1.48 9.69
N ALA A 222 -7.97 -2.14 9.81
CA ALA A 222 -7.62 -2.90 10.99
C ALA A 222 -7.43 -2.00 12.22
N ARG A 223 -6.90 -0.79 12.04
CA ARG A 223 -6.82 0.22 13.10
C ARG A 223 -8.21 0.69 13.55
N LEU A 224 -9.14 0.92 12.61
CA LEU A 224 -10.52 1.27 12.92
C LEU A 224 -11.24 0.13 13.64
N TRP A 225 -11.12 -1.11 13.16
CA TRP A 225 -11.65 -2.29 13.83
C TRP A 225 -11.16 -2.42 15.27
N ARG A 226 -9.85 -2.26 15.52
CA ARG A 226 -9.29 -2.30 16.89
C ARG A 226 -9.81 -1.17 17.77
N LYS A 227 -9.97 0.04 17.23
CA LYS A 227 -10.57 1.16 17.95
C LYS A 227 -12.04 0.90 18.27
N ALA A 228 -12.82 0.38 17.32
CA ALA A 228 -14.22 0.01 17.53
C ALA A 228 -14.34 -1.04 18.65
N ARG A 229 -13.51 -2.09 18.61
CA ARG A 229 -13.48 -3.14 19.65
C ARG A 229 -13.09 -2.62 21.03
N ALA A 230 -12.25 -1.59 21.11
CA ALA A 230 -11.89 -0.96 22.39
C ALA A 230 -13.00 -0.07 22.96
N LEU A 231 -13.94 0.36 22.11
CA LEU A 231 -15.08 1.20 22.46
C LEU A 231 -16.38 0.40 22.68
N ASP A 232 -16.39 -0.87 22.28
CA ASP A 232 -17.43 -1.88 22.53
C ASP A 232 -17.53 -2.27 24.03
N ASP A 233 -17.41 -1.30 24.93
CA ASP A 233 -17.95 -1.38 26.28
C ASP A 233 -19.49 -1.40 26.11
N PRO A 234 -20.25 -2.32 26.74
CA PRO A 234 -21.65 -2.63 26.41
C PRO A 234 -22.67 -1.49 26.54
N GLY A 235 -22.24 -0.25 26.83
CA GLY A 235 -23.07 0.95 26.89
C GLY A 235 -23.02 1.88 25.66
N GLN A 236 -22.10 1.70 24.71
CA GLN A 236 -21.99 2.58 23.52
C GLN A 236 -21.83 1.78 22.21
N ASP A 237 -22.87 1.77 21.39
CA ASP A 237 -22.81 1.23 20.03
C ASP A 237 -21.98 2.17 19.13
N TRP A 238 -20.73 1.78 18.88
CA TRP A 238 -19.79 2.51 18.03
C TRP A 238 -20.35 2.77 16.63
N TRP A 239 -21.09 1.82 16.05
CA TRP A 239 -21.67 1.98 14.71
C TRP A 239 -22.78 3.03 14.69
N SER A 240 -23.63 3.05 15.71
CA SER A 240 -24.64 4.09 15.87
C SER A 240 -24.02 5.48 16.07
N ALA A 241 -22.85 5.57 16.71
CA ALA A 241 -22.12 6.84 16.79
C ALA A 241 -21.59 7.28 15.41
N VAL A 242 -20.89 6.39 14.71
CA VAL A 242 -20.33 6.67 13.37
C VAL A 242 -21.43 7.02 12.36
N ARG A 243 -22.54 6.28 12.37
CA ARG A 243 -23.69 6.57 11.50
C ARG A 243 -24.25 7.97 11.76
N ARG A 244 -24.45 8.34 13.03
CA ARG A 244 -24.91 9.70 13.39
C ARG A 244 -23.94 10.77 12.92
N ASP A 245 -22.64 10.57 13.11
CA ASP A 245 -21.64 11.54 12.66
C ASP A 245 -21.65 11.72 11.14
N LEU A 246 -21.82 10.62 10.38
CA LEU A 246 -21.95 10.67 8.93
C LEU A 246 -23.26 11.31 8.47
N GLU A 247 -24.38 11.08 9.16
CA GLU A 247 -25.66 11.75 8.89
C GLU A 247 -25.56 13.26 9.13
N VAL A 248 -24.88 13.69 10.19
CA VAL A 248 -24.59 15.11 10.45
C VAL A 248 -23.69 15.69 9.36
N ALA A 249 -22.66 14.97 8.93
CA ALA A 249 -21.79 15.40 7.83
C ALA A 249 -22.56 15.52 6.51
N ARG A 250 -23.43 14.56 6.20
CA ARG A 250 -24.31 14.59 5.03
C ARG A 250 -25.21 15.81 5.05
N ALA A 251 -25.91 16.07 6.16
CA ALA A 251 -26.80 17.23 6.30
C ALA A 251 -26.08 18.57 6.13
N ARG A 252 -24.86 18.69 6.66
CA ARG A 252 -24.03 19.90 6.44
C ARG A 252 -23.68 20.08 4.97
N LEU A 253 -23.28 19.00 4.31
CA LEU A 253 -22.93 19.04 2.89
C LEU A 253 -24.13 19.32 1.99
N GLU A 254 -25.31 18.77 2.31
CA GLU A 254 -26.58 19.10 1.64
C GLU A 254 -26.88 20.61 1.73
N ALA A 255 -26.71 21.21 2.91
CA ALA A 255 -26.92 22.65 3.10
C ALA A 255 -25.93 23.49 2.27
N GLU A 256 -24.65 23.09 2.21
CA GLU A 256 -23.65 23.75 1.37
C GLU A 256 -23.99 23.65 -0.12
N VAL A 257 -24.37 22.45 -0.60
CA VAL A 257 -24.76 22.23 -2.00
C VAL A 257 -25.98 23.08 -2.36
N THR A 258 -27.01 23.10 -1.52
CA THR A 258 -28.20 23.95 -1.74
C THR A 258 -27.83 25.43 -1.78
N GLY A 259 -26.95 25.89 -0.89
CA GLY A 259 -26.44 27.27 -0.93
C GLY A 259 -25.74 27.62 -2.25
N LEU A 260 -24.88 26.73 -2.74
CA LEU A 260 -24.19 26.91 -4.03
C LEU A 260 -25.15 26.86 -5.21
N ARG A 261 -26.15 25.96 -5.21
CA ARG A 261 -27.19 25.92 -6.25
C ARG A 261 -27.94 27.24 -6.33
N ASN A 262 -28.39 27.77 -5.19
CA ASN A 262 -29.10 29.06 -5.14
C ASN A 262 -28.22 30.22 -5.65
N GLN A 263 -26.91 30.18 -5.38
CA GLN A 263 -25.98 31.19 -5.90
C GLN A 263 -25.83 31.11 -7.42
N VAL A 264 -25.75 29.90 -7.99
CA VAL A 264 -25.72 29.70 -9.44
C VAL A 264 -27.02 30.21 -10.06
N GLU A 265 -28.17 29.81 -9.53
CA GLU A 265 -29.48 30.23 -10.06
C GLU A 265 -29.67 31.75 -10.02
N LEU A 266 -29.23 32.40 -8.94
CA LEU A 266 -29.31 33.86 -8.82
C LEU A 266 -28.46 34.56 -9.91
N ILE A 267 -27.25 34.07 -10.18
CA ILE A 267 -26.38 34.64 -11.22
C ILE A 267 -27.01 34.39 -12.59
N ASP A 268 -27.51 33.17 -12.85
CA ASP A 268 -28.16 32.79 -14.10
C ASP A 268 -29.48 33.56 -14.35
N THR A 269 -30.15 34.08 -13.32
CA THR A 269 -31.35 34.92 -13.49
C THR A 269 -31.06 36.42 -13.56
N THR A 270 -29.84 36.84 -13.20
CA THR A 270 -29.43 38.26 -13.21
C THR A 270 -28.79 38.67 -14.55
N TYR A 271 -28.36 37.70 -15.36
CA TYR A 271 -27.86 37.86 -16.73
C TYR A 271 -28.88 37.34 -17.74
#